data_AF-A0A6G6JZP4-F1
#
_entry.id   AF-A0A6G6JZP4-F1
#
_cell.length_a   1.000
_cell.length_b   1.000
_cell.length_c   1.000
_cell.angle_alpha   90.00
_cell.angle_beta   90.00
_cell.angle_gamma   90.00
#
_symmetry.space_group_name_H-M   'P 1'
#
loop_
_entity.id
_entity.type
_entity.pdbx_description
1 polymer ?
#
loop_
_entity_poly.entity_id
_entity_poly.type
_entity_poly.pdbx_seq_one_letter_code
_entity_poly.pdbx_strand_id
1 'polypeptide(L)'
;MKPSSHSSSSASHIPLRLLGIYGGAFIALFLFFALAAQFLRMSNATEVPIPDEKAVAQELLEAKLSGPKYFQLGESSAELPSPYMTPAQARMQLGRVVNERHLDAVKRERLENLIKELTEPSPSRMVGTERLNALRLNLALDEMR
;
A
#
# COMPACT_ATOMS: atom_id res chain seq x y z
N MET A 1 34.23 61.55 -49.60
CA MET A 1 34.15 61.22 -48.15
C MET A 1 32.74 60.74 -47.85
N LYS A 2 32.60 59.62 -47.11
CA LYS A 2 31.34 58.97 -46.64
C LYS A 2 30.61 59.90 -45.63
N PRO A 3 29.28 59.76 -45.37
CA PRO A 3 28.73 58.63 -44.58
C PRO A 3 27.33 58.13 -45.06
N SER A 4 27.12 56.83 -45.27
CA SER A 4 26.60 55.80 -44.32
C SER A 4 25.23 56.10 -43.68
N SER A 5 24.22 55.42 -44.21
CA SER A 5 22.88 55.25 -43.64
C SER A 5 22.92 54.45 -42.34
N HIS A 6 22.30 54.97 -41.29
CA HIS A 6 21.99 54.21 -40.08
C HIS A 6 20.48 54.00 -39.98
N SER A 7 20.08 52.74 -40.18
CA SER A 7 18.77 52.20 -39.85
C SER A 7 18.60 52.18 -38.32
N SER A 8 17.63 52.93 -37.81
CA SER A 8 17.29 52.96 -36.39
C SER A 8 16.47 51.72 -36.04
N SER A 9 17.09 50.75 -35.38
CA SER A 9 16.40 49.61 -34.77
C SER A 9 15.60 50.09 -33.55
N SER A 10 14.28 50.08 -33.64
CA SER A 10 13.35 50.39 -32.56
C SER A 10 13.36 49.25 -31.53
N ALA A 11 14.28 49.31 -30.57
CA ALA A 11 14.28 48.43 -29.40
C ALA A 11 13.14 48.83 -28.44
N SER A 12 12.12 47.98 -28.35
CA SER A 12 11.02 48.06 -27.39
C SER A 12 11.54 47.86 -25.96
N HIS A 13 11.86 48.96 -25.28
CA HIS A 13 12.20 48.98 -23.88
C HIS A 13 10.91 48.90 -23.06
N ILE A 14 10.66 47.74 -22.43
CA ILE A 14 9.55 47.60 -21.48
C ILE A 14 9.86 48.55 -20.31
N PRO A 15 9.02 49.56 -20.03
CA PRO A 15 9.33 50.52 -18.98
C PRO A 15 9.32 49.78 -17.63
N LEU A 16 10.38 49.99 -16.84
CA LEU A 16 10.64 49.28 -15.58
C LEU A 16 9.45 49.27 -14.59
N ARG A 17 8.54 50.25 -14.72
CA ARG A 17 7.27 50.36 -13.97
C ARG A 17 6.27 49.25 -14.30
N LEU A 18 6.16 48.85 -15.55
CA LEU A 18 5.28 47.74 -15.97
C LEU A 18 5.81 46.41 -15.41
N LEU A 19 7.12 46.18 -15.43
CA LEU A 19 7.74 44.97 -14.87
C LEU A 19 7.50 44.81 -13.36
N GLY A 20 7.58 45.90 -12.59
CA GLY A 20 7.30 45.88 -11.14
C GLY A 20 5.84 45.57 -10.80
N ILE A 21 4.89 46.14 -11.56
CA ILE A 21 3.45 45.90 -11.35
C ILE A 21 3.10 44.45 -11.71
N TYR A 22 3.60 43.93 -12.83
CA TYR A 22 3.37 42.53 -13.22
C TYR A 22 4.06 41.55 -12.27
N GLY A 23 5.28 41.84 -11.81
CA GLY A 23 5.98 41.01 -10.83
C GLY A 23 5.25 40.93 -9.49
N GLY A 24 4.79 42.08 -8.97
CA GLY A 24 4.02 42.13 -7.73
C GLY A 24 2.68 41.39 -7.84
N ALA A 25 1.95 41.59 -8.95
CA ALA A 25 0.69 40.89 -9.21
C ALA A 25 0.89 39.37 -9.33
N PHE A 26 1.99 38.92 -9.95
CA PHE A 26 2.31 37.51 -10.07
C PHE A 26 2.61 36.85 -8.71
N ILE A 27 3.39 37.53 -7.85
CA ILE A 27 3.67 37.05 -6.49
C ILE A 27 2.39 36.98 -5.66
N ALA A 28 1.53 38.00 -5.73
CA ALA A 28 0.26 38.01 -5.01
C ALA A 28 -0.66 36.89 -5.48
N LEU A 29 -0.77 36.65 -6.79
CA LEU A 29 -1.57 35.57 -7.36
C LEU A 29 -1.02 34.19 -6.95
N PHE A 30 0.30 34.02 -6.99
CA PHE A 30 0.96 32.79 -6.58
C PHE A 30 0.72 32.49 -5.10
N LEU A 31 0.89 33.48 -4.22
CA LEU A 31 0.62 33.35 -2.79
C LEU A 31 -0.85 33.06 -2.52
N PHE A 32 -1.77 33.72 -3.24
CA PHE A 32 -3.21 33.46 -3.13
C PHE A 32 -3.56 32.03 -3.52
N PHE A 33 -3.05 31.54 -4.66
CA PHE A 33 -3.28 30.16 -5.09
C PHE A 33 -2.62 29.13 -4.15
N ALA A 34 -1.42 29.42 -3.66
CA ALA A 34 -0.74 28.56 -2.68
C ALA A 34 -1.54 28.47 -1.37
N LEU A 35 -2.05 29.61 -0.87
CA LEU A 35 -2.86 29.66 0.34
C LEU A 35 -4.24 29.01 0.13
N ALA A 36 -4.88 29.24 -1.01
CA ALA A 36 -6.14 28.60 -1.38
C ALA A 36 -5.98 27.08 -1.51
N ALA A 37 -4.87 26.59 -2.07
CA ALA A 37 -4.58 25.16 -2.13
C ALA A 37 -4.38 24.55 -0.74
N GLN A 38 -3.70 25.25 0.18
CA GLN A 38 -3.59 24.82 1.59
C GLN A 38 -4.96 24.82 2.28
N PHE A 39 -5.78 25.85 2.06
CA PHE A 39 -7.12 25.97 2.65
C PHE A 39 -8.07 24.88 2.13
N LEU A 40 -8.06 24.59 0.82
CA LEU A 40 -8.83 23.50 0.22
C LEU A 40 -8.39 22.12 0.74
N ARG A 41 -7.09 21.93 1.00
CA ARG A 41 -6.59 20.72 1.68
C ARG A 41 -7.08 20.63 3.12
N MET A 42 -7.22 21.77 3.80
CA MET A 42 -7.69 21.84 5.18
C MET A 42 -9.21 21.68 5.30
N SER A 43 -9.99 22.14 4.31
CA SER A 43 -11.44 21.94 4.27
C SER A 43 -11.83 20.47 4.07
N ASN A 44 -10.96 19.66 3.46
CA ASN A 44 -11.16 18.21 3.31
C ASN A 44 -10.97 17.43 4.62
N ALA A 45 -10.54 18.08 5.72
CA ALA A 45 -10.28 17.42 7.01
C ALA A 45 -11.53 17.11 7.85
N THR A 46 -12.74 17.27 7.28
CA THR A 46 -14.01 16.95 7.97
C THR A 46 -14.58 15.57 7.61
N GLU A 47 -13.91 14.82 6.73
CA GLU A 47 -14.24 13.43 6.49
C GLU A 47 -13.82 12.60 7.71
N VAL A 48 -14.81 12.13 8.48
CA VAL A 48 -14.60 11.13 9.52
C VAL A 48 -13.87 9.97 8.85
N PRO A 49 -12.63 9.62 9.26
CA PRO A 49 -11.94 8.48 8.69
C PRO A 49 -12.73 7.23 9.08
N ILE A 50 -13.65 6.80 8.22
CA ILE A 50 -14.30 5.50 8.39
C ILE A 50 -13.18 4.49 8.23
N PRO A 51 -12.88 3.68 9.27
CA PRO A 51 -11.87 2.63 9.15
C PRO A 51 -12.19 1.77 7.93
N ASP A 52 -11.17 1.45 7.14
CA ASP A 52 -11.34 0.60 5.96
C ASP A 52 -12.12 -0.66 6.36
N GLU A 53 -13.29 -0.86 5.75
CA GLU A 53 -14.17 -2.00 6.00
C GLU A 53 -13.42 -3.33 5.89
N LYS A 54 -12.41 -3.40 5.02
CA LYS A 54 -11.55 -4.58 4.85
C LYS A 54 -10.60 -4.75 6.01
N ALA A 55 -10.05 -3.68 6.55
CA ALA A 55 -9.18 -3.73 7.72
C ALA A 55 -9.96 -4.22 8.94
N VAL A 56 -11.16 -3.70 9.16
CA VAL A 56 -12.05 -4.16 10.25
C VAL A 56 -12.47 -5.61 10.04
N ALA A 57 -12.88 -5.99 8.82
CA ALA A 57 -13.23 -7.36 8.51
C ALA A 57 -12.06 -8.33 8.72
N GLN A 58 -10.85 -7.92 8.35
CA GLN A 58 -9.64 -8.69 8.55
C GLN A 58 -9.33 -8.86 10.03
N GLU A 59 -9.40 -7.79 10.83
CA GLU A 59 -9.19 -7.85 12.28
C GLU A 59 -10.20 -8.79 12.96
N LEU A 60 -11.48 -8.67 12.61
CA LEU A 60 -12.53 -9.56 13.11
C LEU A 60 -12.29 -11.02 12.68
N LEU A 61 -11.79 -11.24 11.47
CA LEU A 61 -11.49 -12.58 10.97
C LEU A 61 -10.25 -13.17 11.66
N GLU A 62 -9.20 -12.38 11.88
CA GLU A 62 -8.02 -12.78 12.66
C GLU A 62 -8.41 -13.16 14.09
N ALA A 63 -9.25 -12.36 14.74
CA ALA A 63 -9.78 -12.66 16.06
C ALA A 63 -10.56 -13.98 16.07
N LYS A 64 -11.41 -14.21 15.07
CA LYS A 64 -12.22 -15.43 14.94
C LYS A 64 -11.39 -16.68 14.62
N LEU A 65 -10.38 -16.55 13.75
CA LEU A 65 -9.51 -17.64 13.28
C LEU A 65 -8.25 -17.78 14.17
N SER A 66 -8.40 -17.54 15.46
CA SER A 66 -7.31 -17.61 16.45
C SER A 66 -7.36 -18.88 17.31
N GLY A 67 -6.21 -19.25 17.88
CA GLY A 67 -6.10 -20.37 18.83
C GLY A 67 -5.34 -21.60 18.30
N PRO A 68 -5.30 -22.69 19.09
CA PRO A 68 -4.48 -23.88 18.80
C PRO A 68 -5.02 -24.74 17.65
N LYS A 69 -6.26 -24.50 17.21
CA LYS A 69 -6.85 -25.21 16.07
C LYS A 69 -6.59 -24.54 14.71
N TYR A 70 -5.90 -23.40 14.69
CA TYR A 70 -5.63 -22.62 13.47
C TYR A 70 -4.13 -22.40 13.27
N PHE A 71 -3.75 -22.01 12.05
CA PHE A 71 -2.43 -21.50 11.73
C PHE A 71 -2.29 -20.08 12.30
N GLN A 72 -1.31 -19.90 13.17
CA GLN A 72 -1.03 -18.66 13.89
C GLN A 72 -0.04 -17.82 13.10
N LEU A 73 -0.33 -16.54 12.98
CA LEU A 73 0.58 -15.56 12.41
C LEU A 73 1.75 -15.32 13.40
N GLY A 74 2.94 -15.15 12.84
CA GLY A 74 4.08 -14.64 13.59
C GLY A 74 4.04 -13.13 13.71
N GLU A 75 5.11 -12.54 14.24
CA GLU A 75 5.27 -11.08 14.24
C GLU A 75 5.27 -10.55 12.81
N SER A 76 4.39 -9.59 12.55
CA SER A 76 4.29 -8.91 11.26
C SER A 76 5.55 -8.06 11.02
N SER A 77 6.13 -8.18 9.83
CA SER A 77 7.32 -7.43 9.42
C SER A 77 7.08 -6.73 8.08
N ALA A 78 7.96 -5.80 7.70
CA ALA A 78 7.92 -5.15 6.39
C ALA A 78 8.04 -6.15 5.23
N GLU A 79 8.78 -7.25 5.44
CA GLU A 79 8.95 -8.31 4.43
C GLU A 79 7.78 -9.31 4.42
N LEU A 80 7.10 -9.47 5.55
CA LEU A 80 6.00 -10.42 5.73
C LEU A 80 4.88 -9.76 6.55
N PRO A 81 4.08 -8.88 5.90
CA PRO A 81 3.01 -8.17 6.59
C PRO A 81 1.85 -9.11 6.93
N SER A 82 1.13 -8.86 8.04
CA SER A 82 -0.15 -9.54 8.28
C SER A 82 -1.11 -9.31 7.09
N PRO A 83 -1.82 -10.32 6.57
CA PRO A 83 -2.02 -11.66 7.13
C PRO A 83 -1.19 -12.76 6.44
N TYR A 84 0.08 -12.49 6.13
CA TYR A 84 0.96 -13.44 5.43
C TYR A 84 1.88 -14.20 6.39
N MET A 85 2.20 -15.44 6.01
CA MET A 85 3.24 -16.26 6.64
C MET A 85 4.06 -17.01 5.58
N THR A 86 5.21 -17.56 5.97
CA THR A 86 6.01 -18.40 5.07
C THR A 86 5.46 -19.84 4.99
N PRO A 87 5.65 -20.54 3.86
CA PRO A 87 5.30 -21.96 3.75
C PRO A 87 6.01 -22.84 4.78
N ALA A 88 7.22 -22.46 5.20
CA ALA A 88 7.94 -23.14 6.27
C ALA A 88 7.23 -23.00 7.62
N GLN A 89 6.79 -21.78 7.99
CA GLN A 89 5.99 -21.54 9.20
C GLN A 89 4.69 -22.35 9.20
N ALA A 90 3.99 -22.41 8.06
CA ALA A 90 2.77 -23.23 7.95
C ALA A 90 3.08 -24.72 8.19
N ARG A 91 4.13 -25.26 7.56
CA ARG A 91 4.53 -26.68 7.73
C ARG A 91 4.94 -27.01 9.17
N MET A 92 5.61 -26.10 9.87
CA MET A 92 5.94 -26.31 11.29
C MET A 92 4.70 -26.43 12.17
N GLN A 93 3.64 -25.69 11.85
CA GLN A 93 2.40 -25.68 12.63
C GLN A 93 1.43 -26.80 12.24
N LEU A 94 1.61 -27.40 11.06
CA LEU A 94 0.73 -28.43 10.51
C LEU A 94 0.48 -29.58 11.50
N GLY A 95 1.52 -30.08 12.16
CA GLY A 95 1.38 -31.17 13.13
C GLY A 95 0.46 -30.83 14.29
N ARG A 96 0.60 -29.63 14.85
CA ARG A 96 -0.28 -29.11 15.92
C ARG A 96 -1.72 -29.01 15.42
N VAL A 97 -1.94 -28.36 14.28
CA VAL A 97 -3.29 -28.12 13.73
C VAL A 97 -4.01 -29.43 13.42
N VAL A 98 -3.32 -30.39 12.81
CA VAL A 98 -3.87 -31.73 12.50
C VAL A 98 -4.32 -32.45 13.77
N ASN A 99 -3.51 -32.39 14.83
CA ASN A 99 -3.82 -33.03 16.10
C ASN A 99 -5.02 -32.36 16.81
N GLU A 100 -5.01 -31.03 16.89
CA GLU A 100 -6.07 -30.22 17.54
C GLU A 100 -7.42 -30.31 16.81
N ARG A 101 -7.41 -30.65 15.52
CA ARG A 101 -8.62 -30.84 14.71
C ARG A 101 -8.97 -32.30 14.43
N HIS A 102 -8.21 -33.25 14.97
CA HIS A 102 -8.39 -34.68 14.74
C HIS A 102 -8.54 -35.04 13.26
N LEU A 103 -7.70 -34.43 12.40
CA LEU A 103 -7.74 -34.67 10.96
C LEU A 103 -7.14 -36.05 10.63
N ASP A 104 -7.77 -36.75 9.68
CA ASP A 104 -7.25 -38.00 9.15
C ASP A 104 -6.05 -37.77 8.21
N ALA A 105 -5.41 -38.86 7.77
CA ALA A 105 -4.26 -38.80 6.88
C ALA A 105 -4.58 -38.16 5.52
N VAL A 106 -5.81 -38.32 5.03
CA VAL A 106 -6.26 -37.77 3.74
C VAL A 106 -6.43 -36.25 3.84
N LYS A 107 -7.06 -35.75 4.90
CA LYS A 107 -7.21 -34.32 5.20
C LYS A 107 -5.85 -33.67 5.47
N ARG A 108 -4.93 -34.39 6.12
CA ARG A 108 -3.54 -33.92 6.28
C ARG A 108 -2.85 -33.71 4.93
N GLU A 109 -2.89 -34.69 4.05
CA GLU A 109 -2.29 -34.58 2.71
C GLU A 109 -2.93 -33.44 1.90
N ARG A 110 -4.26 -33.32 1.97
CA ARG A 110 -4.98 -32.21 1.35
C ARG A 110 -4.53 -30.85 1.88
N LEU A 111 -4.26 -30.74 3.18
CA LEU A 111 -3.77 -29.50 3.79
C LEU A 111 -2.34 -29.17 3.37
N GLU A 112 -1.47 -30.17 3.20
CA GLU A 112 -0.13 -29.98 2.63
C GLU A 112 -0.17 -29.49 1.18
N ASN A 113 -1.10 -30.02 0.38
CA ASN A 113 -1.34 -29.55 -0.99
C ASN A 113 -1.90 -28.13 -1.00
N LEU A 114 -2.83 -27.82 -0.11
CA LEU A 114 -3.39 -26.47 0.02
C LEU A 114 -2.31 -25.44 0.39
N ILE A 115 -1.35 -25.79 1.26
CA ILE A 115 -0.19 -24.92 1.55
C ILE A 115 0.60 -24.63 0.27
N LYS A 116 0.84 -25.64 -0.58
CA LYS A 116 1.55 -25.44 -1.86
C LYS A 116 0.75 -24.58 -2.84
N GLU A 117 -0.56 -24.82 -2.95
CA GLU A 117 -1.46 -24.08 -3.85
C GLU A 117 -1.64 -22.62 -3.45
N LEU A 118 -1.71 -22.33 -2.15
CA LEU A 118 -1.82 -20.97 -1.62
C LEU A 118 -0.48 -20.25 -1.50
N THR A 119 0.64 -20.92 -1.79
CA THR A 119 1.96 -20.30 -1.80
C THR A 119 2.10 -19.43 -3.04
N GLU A 120 2.22 -18.12 -2.82
CA GLU A 120 2.54 -17.15 -3.86
C GLU A 120 4.04 -17.19 -4.15
N PRO A 121 4.45 -17.32 -5.43
CA PRO A 121 5.85 -17.27 -5.80
C PRO A 121 6.43 -15.89 -5.51
N SER A 122 7.69 -15.84 -5.12
CA SER A 122 8.37 -14.58 -4.86
C SER A 122 8.33 -13.66 -6.09
N PRO A 123 7.94 -12.38 -5.94
CA PRO A 123 7.82 -11.44 -7.06
C PRO A 123 9.16 -11.13 -7.74
N SER A 124 10.29 -11.55 -7.16
CA SER A 124 11.56 -11.56 -7.89
C SER A 124 12.32 -12.88 -7.70
N ARG A 125 12.94 -13.37 -8.78
CA ARG A 125 13.75 -14.60 -8.80
C ARG A 125 15.04 -14.49 -7.95
N MET A 126 15.36 -13.29 -7.45
CA MET A 126 16.60 -12.99 -6.71
C MET A 126 16.36 -12.43 -5.30
N VAL A 127 15.19 -11.87 -5.00
CA VAL A 127 14.86 -11.18 -3.74
C VAL A 127 13.38 -11.36 -3.38
N GLY A 128 13.11 -12.04 -2.28
CA GLY A 128 11.77 -12.17 -1.68
C GLY A 128 11.51 -13.59 -1.18
N THR A 129 10.81 -13.67 -0.05
CA THR A 129 10.42 -14.94 0.58
C THR A 129 9.11 -15.43 -0.03
N GLU A 130 9.01 -16.74 -0.27
CA GLU A 130 7.72 -17.36 -0.56
C GLU A 130 6.76 -17.07 0.59
N ARG A 131 5.53 -16.70 0.26
CA ARG A 131 4.52 -16.30 1.24
C ARG A 131 3.18 -16.91 0.89
N LEU A 132 2.35 -17.10 1.91
CA LEU A 132 0.97 -17.52 1.76
C LEU A 132 0.10 -16.76 2.75
N ASN A 133 -1.16 -16.55 2.39
CA ASN A 133 -2.12 -15.86 3.24
C ASN A 133 -2.69 -16.81 4.30
N ALA A 134 -2.41 -16.54 5.57
CA ALA A 134 -2.81 -17.36 6.71
C ALA A 134 -4.33 -17.43 6.90
N LEU A 135 -5.04 -16.31 6.66
CA LEU A 135 -6.50 -16.26 6.78
C LEU A 135 -7.18 -17.11 5.73
N ARG A 136 -6.70 -17.08 4.48
CA ARG A 136 -7.20 -17.96 3.41
C ARG A 136 -6.98 -19.43 3.74
N LEU A 137 -5.80 -19.78 4.26
CA LEU A 137 -5.51 -21.14 4.70
C LEU A 137 -6.44 -21.58 5.83
N ASN A 138 -6.67 -20.73 6.83
CA ASN A 138 -7.56 -21.02 7.97
C ASN A 138 -9.04 -21.10 7.56
N LEU A 139 -9.48 -20.30 6.61
CA LEU A 139 -10.83 -20.37 6.04
C LEU A 139 -11.05 -21.70 5.32
N ALA A 140 -10.13 -22.08 4.43
CA ALA A 140 -10.19 -23.35 3.73
C ALA A 140 -10.09 -24.55 4.70
N LEU A 141 -9.33 -24.43 5.79
CA LEU A 141 -9.31 -25.43 6.87
C LEU A 141 -10.68 -25.58 7.54
N ASP A 142 -11.44 -24.50 7.72
CA ASP A 142 -12.81 -24.56 8.26
C ASP A 142 -13.80 -25.21 7.29
N GLU A 143 -13.58 -25.13 5.97
CA GLU A 143 -14.38 -25.82 4.95
C GLU A 143 -14.12 -27.33 4.91
N MET A 144 -12.96 -27.80 5.39
CA MET A 144 -12.58 -29.23 5.44
C MET A 144 -13.16 -29.99 6.65
N ARG A 145 -14.09 -29.38 7.41
CA ARG A 145 -14.66 -29.93 8.63
C ARG A 145 -15.26 -31.33 8.42
#